data_AF-A0A7X4F465-F1
#
_entry.id   AF-A0A7X4F465-F1
#
_cell.length_a   1.000
_cell.length_b   1.000
_cell.length_c   1.000
_cell.angle_alpha   90.00
_cell.angle_beta   90.00
_cell.angle_gamma   90.00
#
_symmetry.space_group_name_H-M   'P 1'
#
loop_
_entity.id
_entity.type
_entity.pdbx_description
1 polymer ?
#
loop_
_entity_poly.entity_id
_entity_poly.type
_entity_poly.pdbx_seq_one_letter_code
_entity_poly.pdbx_strand_id
1 'polypeptide(L)'
;MGRPKQWDVAWEHGGRVRLGISLKSLLRNLLGSVPNRIDDLTGEMANVQLWSPEIVTGYVMLLNIEDDSVRKTDGRTWSQFFSSVIDRLSGRRAPAWAPGMIEASALVRINFANGATLVDPGQSLAPFFDRLAQCVKERNPDALLLARVASTT
;
A
#
# COMPACT_ATOMS: atom_id res chain seq x y z
N MET A 1 6.73 -14.29 -20.26
CA MET A 1 6.87 -14.21 -18.79
C MET A 1 6.78 -12.75 -18.39
N GLY A 2 5.85 -12.39 -17.51
CA GLY A 2 5.75 -11.01 -17.01
C GLY A 2 6.97 -10.65 -16.15
N ARG A 3 7.40 -9.40 -16.20
CA ARG A 3 8.49 -8.89 -15.33
C ARG A 3 8.04 -9.00 -13.86
N PRO A 4 8.84 -9.60 -12.97
CA PRO A 4 8.49 -9.64 -11.55
C PRO A 4 8.40 -8.22 -10.98
N LYS A 5 7.37 -7.98 -10.16
CA LYS A 5 7.18 -6.69 -9.49
C LYS A 5 8.37 -6.41 -8.58
N GLN A 6 9.00 -5.24 -8.75
CA GLN A 6 10.00 -4.75 -7.82
C GLN A 6 9.28 -4.10 -6.63
N TRP A 7 9.46 -4.67 -5.45
CA TRP A 7 8.87 -4.20 -4.20
C TRP A 7 9.86 -3.31 -3.46
N ASP A 8 9.36 -2.24 -2.83
CA ASP A 8 10.20 -1.39 -1.98
C ASP A 8 10.51 -2.08 -0.65
N VAL A 9 9.55 -2.86 -0.14
CA VAL A 9 9.75 -3.80 0.97
C VAL A 9 9.12 -5.13 0.60
N ALA A 10 9.86 -6.22 0.80
CA ALA A 10 9.33 -7.56 0.60
C ALA A 10 9.72 -8.46 1.77
N TRP A 11 8.84 -9.39 2.10
CA TRP A 11 9.16 -10.53 2.94
C TRP A 11 8.87 -11.81 2.17
N GLU A 12 9.82 -12.73 2.23
CA GLU A 12 9.81 -14.00 1.52
C GLU A 12 9.65 -15.17 2.48
N HIS A 13 8.91 -16.18 2.05
CA HIS A 13 8.75 -17.44 2.76
C HIS A 13 8.56 -18.59 1.78
N GLY A 14 9.34 -19.66 1.95
CA GLY A 14 9.40 -20.78 1.02
C GLY A 14 9.95 -20.40 -0.37
N GLY A 15 10.91 -19.47 -0.43
CA GLY A 15 11.53 -19.01 -1.68
C GLY A 15 10.61 -18.17 -2.58
N ARG A 16 9.51 -17.65 -2.04
CA ARG A 16 8.56 -16.78 -2.75
C ARG A 16 8.22 -15.57 -1.89
N VAL A 17 8.01 -14.42 -2.53
CA VAL A 17 7.46 -13.24 -1.86
C VAL A 17 6.07 -13.59 -1.34
N ARG A 18 5.80 -13.29 -0.06
CA ARG A 18 4.48 -13.48 0.58
C ARG A 18 3.87 -12.17 1.06
N LEU A 19 4.71 -11.16 1.29
CA LEU A 19 4.31 -9.79 1.58
C LEU A 19 5.13 -8.86 0.69
N GLY A 20 4.43 -7.96 -0.01
CA GLY A 20 5.04 -6.90 -0.80
C GLY A 20 4.43 -5.56 -0.46
N ILE A 21 5.25 -4.56 -0.17
CA ILE A 21 4.82 -3.18 0.05
C ILE A 21 5.44 -2.33 -1.04
N SER A 22 4.60 -1.54 -1.71
CA SER A 22 5.07 -0.50 -2.62
C SER A 22 4.96 0.86 -1.94
N LEU A 23 6.01 1.65 -2.06
CA LEU A 23 6.07 3.04 -1.66
C LEU A 23 5.99 3.89 -2.92
N LYS A 24 5.06 4.85 -2.97
CA LYS A 24 5.14 5.91 -3.97
C LYS A 24 4.98 7.28 -3.34
N SER A 25 5.31 8.28 -4.14
CA SER A 25 5.34 9.66 -3.72
C SER A 25 4.49 10.54 -4.64
N LEU A 26 3.74 11.45 -4.03
CA LEU A 26 2.91 12.49 -4.61
C LEU A 26 3.44 13.83 -4.10
N LEU A 27 4.60 14.25 -4.63
CA LEU A 27 5.34 15.39 -4.11
C LEU A 27 5.04 16.70 -4.82
N ARG A 28 4.63 16.65 -6.10
CA ARG A 28 4.35 17.81 -6.95
C ARG A 28 3.33 17.45 -8.03
N ASN A 29 2.71 18.47 -8.61
CA ASN A 29 1.76 18.32 -9.73
C ASN A 29 0.67 17.28 -9.43
N LEU A 30 -0.04 17.44 -8.31
CA LEU A 30 -1.02 16.44 -7.86
C LEU A 30 -2.15 16.21 -8.87
N LEU A 31 -2.52 17.23 -9.65
CA LEU A 31 -3.52 17.12 -10.73
C LEU A 31 -3.18 16.01 -11.73
N GLY A 32 -1.93 15.92 -12.16
CA GLY A 32 -1.48 14.86 -13.08
C GLY A 32 -1.03 13.59 -12.35
N SER A 33 -0.36 13.75 -11.20
CA SER A 33 0.25 12.63 -10.49
C SER A 33 -0.78 11.72 -9.83
N VAL A 34 -1.87 12.26 -9.27
CA VAL A 34 -2.87 11.47 -8.54
C VAL A 34 -3.58 10.44 -9.44
N PRO A 35 -4.18 10.83 -10.59
CA PRO A 35 -4.81 9.86 -11.49
C PRO A 35 -3.82 8.79 -11.97
N ASN A 36 -2.63 9.20 -12.41
CA ASN A 36 -1.60 8.27 -12.87
C ASN A 36 -1.23 7.24 -11.78
N ARG A 37 -1.14 7.65 -10.52
CA ARG A 37 -0.80 6.72 -9.42
C ARG A 37 -1.92 5.76 -9.07
N ILE A 38 -3.18 6.16 -9.26
CA ILE A 38 -4.33 5.26 -9.10
C ILE A 38 -4.31 4.19 -10.21
N ASP A 39 -4.06 4.61 -11.45
CA ASP A 39 -4.00 3.71 -12.60
C ASP A 39 -2.80 2.75 -12.48
N ASP A 40 -1.62 3.27 -12.12
CA ASP A 40 -0.42 2.47 -11.86
C ASP A 40 -0.70 1.39 -10.79
N LEU A 41 -1.28 1.78 -9.65
CA LEU A 41 -1.62 0.84 -8.57
C LEU A 41 -2.55 -0.25 -9.09
N THR A 42 -3.65 0.14 -9.73
CA THR A 42 -4.68 -0.80 -10.17
C THR A 42 -4.11 -1.79 -11.18
N GLY A 43 -3.32 -1.32 -12.15
CA GLY A 43 -2.68 -2.16 -13.16
C GLY A 43 -1.60 -3.07 -12.58
N GLU A 44 -0.70 -2.52 -11.75
CA GLU A 44 0.35 -3.30 -11.08
C GLU A 44 -0.26 -4.41 -10.21
N MET A 45 -1.27 -4.09 -9.41
CA MET A 45 -1.89 -5.03 -8.49
C MET A 45 -2.76 -6.07 -9.19
N ALA A 46 -3.46 -5.70 -10.26
CA ALA A 46 -4.17 -6.67 -11.09
C ALA A 46 -3.20 -7.69 -11.69
N ASN A 47 -2.03 -7.26 -12.16
CA ASN A 47 -0.99 -8.17 -12.66
C ASN A 47 -0.40 -9.06 -11.55
N VAL A 48 -0.11 -8.51 -10.37
CA VAL A 48 0.35 -9.32 -9.21
C VAL A 48 -0.68 -10.39 -8.85
N GLN A 49 -1.95 -10.02 -8.78
CA GLN A 49 -3.03 -10.96 -8.44
C GLN A 49 -3.22 -12.06 -9.47
N LEU A 50 -2.98 -11.78 -10.76
CA LEU A 50 -3.07 -12.77 -11.83
C LEU A 50 -2.03 -13.87 -11.68
N TRP A 51 -0.80 -13.52 -11.27
CA TRP A 51 0.34 -14.44 -11.24
C TRP A 51 0.67 -14.98 -9.85
N SER A 52 0.37 -14.22 -8.81
CA SER A 52 0.73 -14.53 -7.42
C SER A 52 -0.33 -13.98 -6.45
N PRO A 53 -1.59 -14.46 -6.53
CA PRO A 53 -2.70 -13.98 -5.70
C PRO A 53 -2.47 -14.16 -4.19
N GLU A 54 -1.56 -15.05 -3.80
CA GLU A 54 -1.16 -15.30 -2.42
C GLU A 54 -0.45 -14.11 -1.76
N ILE A 55 0.20 -13.24 -2.55
CA ILE A 55 1.01 -12.13 -2.02
C ILE A 55 0.10 -11.13 -1.32
N VAL A 56 0.35 -10.89 -0.03
CA VAL A 56 -0.27 -9.78 0.69
C VAL A 56 0.36 -8.48 0.22
N THR A 57 -0.45 -7.53 -0.24
CA THR A 57 0.02 -6.27 -0.82
C THR A 57 -0.35 -5.07 0.03
N GLY A 58 0.67 -4.26 0.32
CA GLY A 58 0.53 -2.97 1.00
C GLY A 58 0.94 -1.82 0.08
N TYR A 59 0.28 -0.67 0.25
CA TYR A 59 0.61 0.53 -0.53
C TYR A 59 0.77 1.76 0.39
N VAL A 60 1.96 2.31 0.44
CA VAL A 60 2.26 3.52 1.24
C VAL A 60 2.48 4.69 0.29
N MET A 61 1.84 5.81 0.58
CA MET A 61 1.86 7.00 -0.25
C MET A 61 2.37 8.18 0.55
N LEU A 62 3.42 8.83 0.08
CA LEU A 62 3.93 10.07 0.64
C LEU A 62 3.32 11.25 -0.11
N LEU A 63 2.73 12.21 0.60
CA LEU A 63 2.12 13.38 -0.02
C LEU A 63 2.70 14.66 0.57
N ASN A 64 3.14 15.58 -0.31
CA ASN A 64 3.52 16.92 0.09
C ASN A 64 2.25 17.77 0.31
N ILE A 65 2.05 18.26 1.54
CA ILE A 65 0.87 19.08 1.85
C ILE A 65 0.91 20.47 1.22
N GLU A 66 2.08 20.99 0.85
CA GLU A 66 2.19 22.29 0.20
C GLU A 66 1.59 22.29 -1.21
N ASP A 67 1.58 21.12 -1.87
CA ASP A 67 0.98 20.92 -3.19
C ASP A 67 -0.49 20.46 -3.12
N ASP A 68 -1.06 20.28 -1.92
CA ASP A 68 -2.41 19.75 -1.70
C ASP A 68 -3.52 20.78 -1.93
N SER A 69 -3.67 21.16 -3.19
CA SER A 69 -4.68 22.13 -3.63
C SER A 69 -6.10 21.55 -3.66
N VAL A 70 -7.09 22.45 -3.55
CA VAL A 70 -8.51 22.11 -3.70
C VAL A 70 -8.85 21.83 -5.17
N ARG A 71 -9.55 20.72 -5.39
CA ARG A 71 -10.05 20.30 -6.70
C ARG A 71 -11.28 21.11 -7.09
N LYS A 72 -11.27 21.62 -8.32
CA LYS A 72 -12.38 22.44 -8.87
C LYS A 72 -13.69 21.65 -9.05
N THR A 73 -13.61 20.33 -9.15
CA THR A 73 -14.73 19.45 -9.49
C THR A 73 -15.67 19.17 -8.33
N ASP A 74 -15.13 18.99 -7.12
CA ASP A 74 -15.90 18.53 -5.96
C ASP A 74 -15.53 19.23 -4.64
N GLY A 75 -14.67 20.26 -4.69
CA GLY A 75 -14.28 21.04 -3.52
C GLY A 75 -13.39 20.31 -2.51
N ARG A 76 -12.98 19.07 -2.79
CA ARG A 76 -12.05 18.30 -1.94
C ARG A 76 -10.62 18.63 -2.28
N THR A 77 -9.70 18.47 -1.33
CA THR A 77 -8.27 18.49 -1.68
C THR A 77 -7.88 17.23 -2.48
N TRP A 78 -6.73 17.26 -3.14
CA TRP A 78 -6.21 16.09 -3.85
C TRP A 78 -5.94 14.93 -2.90
N SER A 79 -5.45 15.19 -1.69
CA SER A 79 -5.24 14.17 -0.66
C SER A 79 -6.55 13.51 -0.22
N GLN A 80 -7.61 14.30 0.01
CA GLN A 80 -8.92 13.78 0.38
C GLN A 80 -9.53 12.90 -0.72
N PHE A 81 -9.45 13.36 -1.97
CA PHE A 81 -9.89 12.55 -3.11
C PHE A 81 -9.10 11.25 -3.22
N PHE A 82 -7.77 11.33 -3.18
CA PHE A 82 -6.89 10.18 -3.31
C PHE A 82 -7.11 9.16 -2.20
N SER A 83 -7.15 9.59 -0.93
CA SER A 83 -7.52 8.72 0.20
C SER A 83 -8.84 8.01 -0.05
N SER A 84 -9.88 8.73 -0.49
CA SER A 84 -11.20 8.11 -0.74
C SER A 84 -11.18 7.05 -1.85
N VAL A 85 -10.29 7.17 -2.84
CA VAL A 85 -10.11 6.18 -3.90
C VAL A 85 -9.34 4.98 -3.38
N ILE A 86 -8.22 5.23 -2.70
CA ILE A 86 -7.34 4.18 -2.18
C ILE A 86 -8.03 3.36 -1.09
N ASP A 87 -8.88 3.97 -0.26
CA ASP A 87 -9.69 3.27 0.73
C ASP A 87 -10.63 2.26 0.06
N ARG A 88 -11.23 2.60 -1.11
CA ARG A 88 -12.08 1.69 -1.88
C ARG A 88 -11.30 0.56 -2.56
N LEU A 89 -10.04 0.80 -2.87
CA LEU A 89 -9.13 -0.21 -3.41
C LEU A 89 -8.51 -1.07 -2.31
N SER A 90 -8.67 -0.70 -1.04
CA SER A 90 -8.15 -1.43 0.11
C SER A 90 -9.14 -2.46 0.66
N GLY A 91 -8.67 -3.39 1.47
CA GLY A 91 -9.51 -4.41 2.10
C GLY A 91 -9.69 -5.70 1.30
N ARG A 92 -8.76 -6.01 0.38
CA ARG A 92 -8.74 -7.29 -0.35
C ARG A 92 -8.84 -8.48 0.62
N ARG A 93 -9.78 -9.40 0.35
CA ARG A 93 -10.02 -10.63 1.14
C ARG A 93 -10.30 -11.80 0.22
N ALA A 94 -9.78 -12.97 0.57
CA ALA A 94 -10.06 -14.22 -0.14
C ALA A 94 -11.48 -14.74 0.19
N PRO A 95 -12.13 -15.52 -0.70
CA PRO A 95 -11.64 -15.99 -2.01
C PRO A 95 -11.96 -15.06 -3.19
N ALA A 96 -12.76 -14.00 -3.00
CA ALA A 96 -13.23 -13.14 -4.08
C ALA A 96 -12.87 -11.66 -3.84
N TRP A 97 -12.26 -11.02 -4.83
CA TRP A 97 -11.90 -9.60 -4.81
C TRP A 97 -11.95 -9.01 -6.22
N ALA A 98 -12.11 -7.69 -6.32
CA ALA A 98 -11.99 -7.00 -7.59
C ALA A 98 -10.50 -6.91 -8.01
N PRO A 99 -10.18 -7.00 -9.31
CA PRO A 99 -8.82 -6.80 -9.80
C PRO A 99 -8.26 -5.44 -9.34
N GLY A 100 -6.99 -5.43 -8.93
CA GLY A 100 -6.30 -4.20 -8.53
C GLY A 100 -6.47 -3.80 -7.05
N MET A 101 -7.24 -4.56 -6.27
CA MET A 101 -7.34 -4.32 -4.82
C MET A 101 -6.06 -4.65 -4.04
N ILE A 102 -5.91 -4.06 -2.86
CA ILE A 102 -4.80 -4.31 -1.93
C ILE A 102 -5.35 -4.60 -0.53
N GLU A 103 -4.54 -5.18 0.35
CA GLU A 103 -4.97 -5.54 1.69
C GLU A 103 -5.09 -4.32 2.59
N ALA A 104 -4.14 -3.40 2.47
CA ALA A 104 -4.09 -2.17 3.25
C ALA A 104 -3.33 -1.08 2.50
N SER A 105 -3.64 0.16 2.84
CA SER A 105 -2.93 1.35 2.37
C SER A 105 -2.66 2.32 3.50
N ALA A 106 -1.72 3.24 3.28
CA ALA A 106 -1.48 4.35 4.17
C ALA A 106 -1.10 5.60 3.38
N LEU A 107 -1.64 6.76 3.78
CA LEU A 107 -1.26 8.07 3.26
C LEU A 107 -0.49 8.84 4.34
N VAL A 108 0.78 9.07 4.09
CA VAL A 108 1.69 9.82 4.95
C VAL A 108 1.79 11.25 4.42
N ARG A 109 1.29 12.21 5.20
CA ARG A 109 1.33 13.63 4.89
C ARG A 109 2.63 14.25 5.41
N ILE A 110 3.37 14.90 4.53
CA ILE A 110 4.66 15.52 4.79
C ILE A 110 4.59 17.01 4.46
N ASN A 111 5.11 17.85 5.35
CA ASN A 111 5.36 19.25 5.10
C ASN A 111 6.86 19.44 4.83
N PHE A 112 7.22 20.09 3.72
CA PHE A 112 8.61 20.36 3.35
C PHE A 112 9.03 21.83 3.56
N ALA A 113 8.11 22.72 3.98
CA ALA A 113 8.33 24.17 4.06
C ALA A 113 9.54 24.57 4.91
N ASN A 114 9.81 23.83 6.00
CA ASN A 114 10.94 24.08 6.91
C ASN A 114 11.78 22.81 7.14
N GLY A 115 11.94 22.00 6.08
CA GLY A 115 12.48 20.64 6.16
C GLY A 115 11.38 19.59 6.26
N ALA A 116 11.73 18.33 5.99
CA ALA A 116 10.76 17.23 5.88
C ALA A 116 10.22 16.83 7.26
N THR A 117 8.96 17.16 7.52
CA THR A 117 8.27 16.85 8.78
C THR A 117 6.97 16.11 8.51
N LEU A 118 6.68 15.09 9.33
CA LEU A 118 5.39 14.41 9.29
C LEU A 118 4.33 15.33 9.88
N VAL A 119 3.26 15.56 9.14
CA VAL A 119 2.15 16.44 9.57
C VAL A 119 1.29 15.75 10.62
N ASP A 120 1.09 14.44 10.46
CA ASP A 120 0.38 13.58 11.40
C ASP A 120 1.16 12.28 11.61
N PRO A 121 2.21 12.27 12.44
CA PRO A 121 2.99 11.06 12.71
C PRO A 121 2.16 9.93 13.36
N GLY A 122 0.94 10.25 13.84
CA GLY A 122 0.07 9.37 14.63
C GLY A 122 -1.25 8.93 14.01
N GLN A 123 -1.63 9.35 12.78
CA GLN A 123 -2.63 8.58 12.00
C GLN A 123 -1.92 7.35 11.46
N SER A 124 -1.76 6.43 12.40
CA SER A 124 -0.61 5.55 12.54
C SER A 124 -0.46 4.63 11.33
N LEU A 125 0.78 4.38 10.93
CA LEU A 125 1.07 3.23 10.06
C LEU A 125 0.74 1.90 10.75
N ALA A 126 0.46 1.89 12.06
CA ALA A 126 0.18 0.68 12.82
C ALA A 126 -1.04 -0.09 12.28
N PRO A 127 -2.25 0.47 12.11
CA PRO A 127 -3.37 -0.29 11.53
C PRO A 127 -3.07 -0.84 10.13
N PHE A 128 -2.26 -0.13 9.34
CA PHE A 128 -1.78 -0.62 8.06
C PHE A 128 -0.90 -1.88 8.24
N PHE A 129 0.13 -1.81 9.09
CA PHE A 129 1.02 -2.94 9.34
C PHE A 129 0.32 -4.10 10.07
N ASP A 130 -0.56 -3.81 11.03
CA ASP A 130 -1.38 -4.80 11.75
C ASP A 130 -2.26 -5.57 10.78
N ARG A 131 -2.90 -4.86 9.83
CA ARG A 131 -3.71 -5.49 8.80
C ARG A 131 -2.88 -6.39 7.88
N LEU A 132 -1.72 -5.93 7.43
CA LEU A 132 -0.83 -6.74 6.59
C LEU A 132 -0.33 -7.97 7.34
N ALA A 133 0.12 -7.80 8.59
CA ALA A 133 0.58 -8.90 9.43
C ALA A 133 -0.53 -9.94 9.65
N GLN A 134 -1.77 -9.50 9.91
CA GLN A 134 -2.91 -10.39 10.01
C GLN A 134 -3.12 -11.19 8.70
N CYS A 135 -3.16 -10.51 7.55
CA CYS A 135 -3.35 -11.19 6.27
C CYS A 135 -2.21 -12.17 5.94
N VAL A 136 -0.96 -11.84 6.30
CA VAL A 136 0.17 -12.75 6.11
C VAL A 136 -0.01 -14.01 6.94
N LYS A 137 -0.38 -13.86 8.22
CA LYS A 137 -0.64 -14.98 9.14
C LYS A 137 -1.76 -15.89 8.64
N GLU A 138 -2.86 -15.29 8.17
CA GLU A 138 -4.02 -16.03 7.64
C GLU A 138 -3.68 -16.85 6.38
N ARG A 139 -2.76 -16.36 5.54
CA ARG A 139 -2.40 -17.01 4.27
C ARG A 139 -1.19 -17.93 4.33
N ASN A 140 -0.35 -17.79 5.36
CA ASN A 140 0.89 -18.54 5.51
C ASN A 140 0.93 -19.15 6.93
N PRO A 141 -0.02 -20.06 7.27
CA PRO A 141 -0.11 -20.62 8.61
C PRO A 141 1.14 -21.44 9.00
N ASP A 142 1.85 -21.98 8.02
CA ASP A 142 3.10 -22.73 8.16
C ASP A 142 4.29 -21.83 8.55
N ALA A 143 4.30 -20.57 8.13
CA ALA A 143 5.34 -19.61 8.52
C ALA A 143 5.36 -19.36 10.04
N LEU A 144 4.20 -19.45 10.70
CA LEU A 144 4.06 -19.28 12.15
C LEU A 144 4.55 -20.49 12.96
N LEU A 145 4.51 -21.69 12.38
CA LEU A 145 4.98 -22.91 13.04
C LEU A 145 6.51 -22.90 13.19
N LEU A 146 7.23 -22.43 12.19
CA LEU A 146 8.70 -22.37 12.19
C LEU A 146 9.26 -21.30 13.15
N ALA A 147 8.59 -20.16 13.29
CA ALA A 147 9.01 -19.09 14.20
C ALA A 147 9.00 -19.53 15.68
N ARG A 148 8.08 -20.42 16.07
CA ARG A 148 7.99 -20.98 17.42
C ARG A 148 9.09 -22.01 17.71
N VAL A 149 9.52 -22.77 16.70
CA VAL A 149 10.60 -23.75 16.87
C VAL A 149 11.95 -23.04 17.02
N ALA A 150 12.18 -21.97 16.26
CA ALA A 150 13.44 -21.21 16.31
C ALA A 150 13.67 -20.41 17.61
N SER A 151 12.60 -20.10 18.37
CA SER A 151 12.69 -19.35 19.63
C SER A 151 12.83 -20.25 20.87
N THR A 152 13.01 -21.56 20.68
CA THR A 152 13.20 -22.56 21.76
C THR A 152 14.60 -23.19 21.74
N THR A 153 15.56 -22.58 21.04
CA THR A 153 16.98 -22.97 20.97
C THR A 153 17.85 -21.76 21.26
#